data_AF-A0A817Q870-F1
#
_entry.id   AF-A0A817Q870-F1
#
_cell.length_a   1.000
_cell.length_b   1.000
_cell.length_c   1.000
_cell.angle_alpha   90.00
_cell.angle_beta   90.00
_cell.angle_gamma   90.00
#
_symmetry.space_group_name_H-M   'P 1'
#
loop_
_entity.id
_entity.type
_entity.pdbx_description
1 polymer ?
#
loop_
_entity_poly.entity_id
_entity_poly.type
_entity_poly.pdbx_seq_one_letter_code
_entity_poly.pdbx_strand_id
1 'polypeptide(L)'
;MILNIGWLFIWDRGYFGWSLLVIFFMFITIIVPMIITHILLQQNRSTYINVQRKLDIWLVRILVHNGLAVYGTWLYLATLLNLTIWISQIYNKNAQLVTYTSTAALAIVLVGIIIYFICENFIFYSSMAYTFVPWFVLIFAILGILSKNNKRNDISDRNAFYTLGLFIICCILFIIRLGLFILRYIRNRIPTIQEP
;
A
#
# COMPACT_ATOMS: atom_id res chain seq x y z
N MET A 1 1.86 17.02 -7.47
CA MET A 1 3.22 17.21 -8.01
C MET A 1 4.01 18.27 -7.24
N ILE A 2 3.51 19.51 -7.09
CA ILE A 2 4.20 20.57 -6.32
C ILE A 2 4.58 20.11 -4.90
N LEU A 3 3.65 19.48 -4.17
CA LEU A 3 3.92 18.95 -2.83
C LEU A 3 5.01 17.88 -2.80
N ASN A 4 5.12 17.05 -3.85
CA ASN A 4 6.12 15.99 -3.93
C ASN A 4 7.53 16.58 -4.13
N ILE A 5 7.64 17.55 -5.04
CA ILE A 5 8.89 18.30 -5.26
C ILE A 5 9.29 19.06 -3.99
N GLY A 6 8.34 19.78 -3.38
CA GLY A 6 8.59 20.52 -2.15
C GLY A 6 9.05 19.61 -1.01
N TRP A 7 8.45 18.43 -0.87
CA TRP A 7 8.86 17.43 0.10
C TRP A 7 10.29 16.94 -0.09
N LEU A 8 10.72 16.67 -1.34
CA LEU A 8 12.11 16.27 -1.62
C LEU A 8 13.11 17.33 -1.14
N PHE A 9 12.85 18.61 -1.41
CA PHE A 9 13.72 19.69 -0.94
C PHE A 9 13.73 19.83 0.59
N ILE A 10 12.56 19.73 1.24
CA ILE A 10 12.46 19.81 2.70
C ILE A 10 13.21 18.64 3.37
N TRP A 11 13.06 17.44 2.82
CA TRP A 11 13.76 16.25 3.27
C TRP A 11 15.28 16.36 3.10
N ASP A 12 15.73 16.80 1.92
CA ASP A 12 17.16 16.99 1.60
C ASP A 12 17.83 18.01 2.54
N ARG A 13 17.10 19.07 2.92
CA ARG A 13 17.56 20.07 3.88
C ARG A 13 17.52 19.61 5.34
N GLY A 14 17.04 18.40 5.62
CA GLY A 14 16.99 17.82 6.97
C GLY A 14 15.87 18.38 7.85
N TYR A 15 14.82 18.99 7.28
CA TYR A 15 13.66 19.48 8.01
C TYR A 15 12.60 18.38 8.20
N PHE A 16 12.93 17.33 8.94
CA PHE A 16 12.14 16.09 9.00
C PHE A 16 10.73 16.26 9.62
N GLY A 17 10.54 17.21 10.55
CA GLY A 17 9.20 17.51 11.09
C GLY A 17 8.28 18.14 10.04
N TRP A 18 8.78 19.12 9.29
CA TRP A 18 8.05 19.73 8.18
C TRP A 18 7.78 18.72 7.06
N SER A 19 8.74 17.84 6.80
CA SER A 19 8.61 16.77 5.83
C SER A 19 7.44 15.84 6.13
N LEU A 20 7.20 15.51 7.40
CA LEU A 20 6.05 14.70 7.84
C LEU A 20 4.72 15.38 7.48
N LEU A 21 4.60 16.68 7.75
CA LEU A 21 3.39 17.46 7.44
C LEU A 21 3.11 17.46 5.94
N VAL A 22 4.13 17.69 5.11
CA VAL A 22 3.95 17.72 3.65
C VAL A 22 3.55 16.35 3.11
N ILE A 23 4.12 15.25 3.61
CA ILE A 23 3.68 13.89 3.26
C ILE A 23 2.24 13.63 3.67
N PHE A 24 1.81 14.10 4.84
CA PHE A 24 0.42 13.95 5.27
C PHE A 24 -0.54 14.64 4.29
N PHE A 25 -0.25 15.88 3.87
CA PHE A 25 -1.04 16.55 2.83
C PHE A 25 -1.01 15.80 1.49
N MET A 26 0.14 15.25 1.10
CA MET A 26 0.22 14.42 -0.11
C MET A 26 -0.70 13.20 -0.04
N PHE A 27 -0.82 12.57 1.13
CA PHE A 27 -1.70 11.42 1.31
C PHE A 27 -3.17 11.79 1.05
N ILE A 28 -3.62 12.96 1.54
CA ILE A 28 -4.95 13.51 1.26
C ILE A 28 -5.16 13.71 -0.26
N THR A 29 -4.14 14.23 -0.95
CA THR A 29 -4.23 14.46 -2.41
C THR A 29 -4.29 13.18 -3.25
N ILE A 30 -4.00 11.99 -2.69
CA ILE A 30 -4.21 10.70 -3.35
C ILE A 30 -5.59 10.13 -3.01
N ILE A 31 -5.97 10.15 -1.74
CA ILE A 31 -7.21 9.51 -1.28
C ILE A 31 -8.43 10.13 -1.96
N VAL A 32 -8.48 11.46 -2.07
CA VAL A 32 -9.64 12.16 -2.63
C VAL A 32 -9.89 11.74 -4.09
N PRO A 33 -8.91 11.83 -5.02
CA PRO A 33 -9.09 11.31 -6.38
C PRO A 33 -9.45 9.84 -6.44
N MET A 34 -8.84 8.99 -5.60
CA MET A 34 -9.10 7.56 -5.59
C MET A 34 -10.57 7.25 -5.24
N ILE A 35 -11.13 7.92 -4.24
CA ILE A 35 -12.54 7.78 -3.88
C ILE A 35 -13.44 8.26 -5.03
N ILE A 36 -13.15 9.44 -5.59
CA ILE A 36 -13.95 10.03 -6.67
C ILE A 36 -13.97 9.11 -7.90
N THR A 37 -12.83 8.59 -8.34
CA THR A 37 -12.76 7.73 -9.53
C THR A 37 -13.49 6.41 -9.30
N HIS A 38 -13.42 5.85 -8.09
CA HIS A 38 -14.16 4.64 -7.74
C HIS A 38 -15.68 4.87 -7.74
N ILE A 39 -16.16 5.98 -7.19
CA ILE A 39 -17.59 6.33 -7.19
C ILE A 39 -18.10 6.54 -8.62
N LEU A 40 -17.40 7.36 -9.41
CA LEU A 40 -17.80 7.69 -10.78
C LEU A 40 -17.81 6.46 -11.70
N LEU A 41 -16.84 5.56 -11.54
CA LEU A 41 -16.80 4.32 -12.31
C LEU A 41 -17.95 3.37 -11.95
N GLN A 42 -18.34 3.31 -10.67
CA GLN A 42 -19.48 2.50 -10.25
C GLN A 42 -20.81 3.06 -10.77
N GLN A 43 -21.03 4.37 -10.64
CA GLN A 43 -22.27 5.02 -11.07
C GLN A 43 -22.50 4.90 -12.58
N ASN A 44 -21.46 5.09 -13.39
CA ASN A 44 -21.59 5.12 -14.84
C ASN A 44 -21.33 3.77 -15.53
N ARG A 45 -21.16 2.68 -14.75
CA ARG A 45 -20.75 1.38 -15.28
C ARG A 45 -21.72 0.83 -16.32
N SER A 46 -23.02 0.92 -16.08
CA SER A 46 -24.07 0.43 -17.00
C SER A 46 -24.01 1.15 -18.34
N THR A 47 -23.86 2.47 -18.31
CA THR A 47 -23.74 3.33 -19.50
C THR A 47 -22.50 2.98 -20.33
N TYR A 48 -21.33 2.80 -19.70
CA TYR A 48 -20.11 2.43 -20.43
C TYR A 48 -20.16 1.04 -21.06
N ILE A 49 -20.85 0.09 -20.41
CA ILE A 49 -21.06 -1.26 -20.97
C ILE A 49 -22.00 -1.20 -22.18
N ASN A 50 -23.06 -0.40 -22.10
CA ASN A 50 -24.04 -0.25 -23.18
C ASN A 50 -23.45 0.40 -24.44
N VAL A 51 -22.49 1.32 -24.27
CA VAL A 51 -21.80 2.00 -25.39
C VAL A 51 -20.57 1.21 -25.88
N GLN A 52 -20.41 -0.06 -25.48
CA GLN A 52 -19.27 -0.93 -25.84
C GLN A 52 -17.88 -0.40 -25.44
N ARG A 53 -17.78 0.61 -24.55
CA ARG A 53 -16.50 1.18 -24.08
C ARG A 53 -15.87 0.34 -22.95
N LYS A 54 -15.81 -0.98 -23.15
CA LYS A 54 -15.26 -1.93 -22.17
C LYS A 54 -13.75 -1.75 -21.97
N LEU A 55 -13.04 -1.27 -22.98
CA LEU A 55 -11.61 -0.94 -22.90
C LEU A 55 -11.34 0.19 -21.91
N ASP A 56 -12.15 1.25 -21.92
CA ASP A 56 -11.95 2.39 -21.03
C ASP A 56 -12.14 2.01 -19.56
N ILE A 57 -13.11 1.15 -19.25
CA ILE A 57 -13.29 0.60 -17.90
C ILE A 57 -12.04 -0.17 -17.45
N TRP A 58 -11.45 -0.97 -18.34
CA TRP A 58 -10.23 -1.72 -18.04
C TRP A 58 -9.02 -0.81 -17.87
N LEU A 59 -8.88 0.22 -18.71
CA LEU A 59 -7.80 1.21 -18.60
C LEU A 59 -7.88 1.98 -17.29
N VAL A 60 -9.06 2.43 -16.86
CA VAL A 60 -9.22 3.12 -15.56
C VAL A 60 -8.82 2.19 -14.39
N ARG A 61 -9.19 0.91 -14.45
CA ARG A 61 -8.84 -0.05 -13.39
C ARG A 61 -7.34 -0.36 -13.37
N ILE A 62 -6.75 -0.70 -14.51
CA ILE A 62 -5.32 -1.07 -14.59
C ILE A 62 -4.43 0.14 -14.37
N LEU A 63 -4.74 1.29 -14.95
CA LEU A 63 -3.82 2.42 -14.95
C LEU A 63 -4.10 3.37 -13.78
N VAL A 64 -5.34 3.85 -13.65
CA VAL A 64 -5.68 4.88 -12.67
C VAL A 64 -5.75 4.31 -11.26
N HIS A 65 -6.57 3.27 -11.03
CA HIS A 65 -6.75 2.72 -9.69
C HIS A 65 -5.48 2.04 -9.16
N ASN A 66 -4.81 1.22 -9.97
CA ASN A 66 -3.53 0.63 -9.53
C ASN A 66 -2.42 1.68 -9.40
N GLY A 67 -2.35 2.67 -10.30
CA GLY A 67 -1.37 3.76 -10.19
C GLY A 67 -1.53 4.59 -8.92
N LEU A 68 -2.77 4.97 -8.59
CA LEU A 68 -3.08 5.66 -7.33
C LEU A 68 -2.79 4.78 -6.12
N ALA A 69 -3.11 3.48 -6.19
CA ALA A 69 -2.85 2.55 -5.10
C ALA A 69 -1.35 2.31 -4.87
N VAL A 70 -0.54 2.26 -5.93
CA VAL A 70 0.93 2.23 -5.84
C VAL A 70 1.44 3.45 -5.10
N TYR A 71 1.04 4.63 -5.56
CA TYR A 71 1.53 5.87 -5.00
C TYR A 71 1.04 6.06 -3.55
N GLY A 72 -0.20 5.64 -3.24
CA GLY A 72 -0.74 5.63 -1.87
C GLY A 72 0.02 4.70 -0.93
N THR A 73 0.34 3.48 -1.40
CA THR A 73 1.15 2.52 -0.63
C THR A 73 2.54 3.07 -0.36
N TRP A 74 3.16 3.68 -1.38
CA TRP A 74 4.46 4.32 -1.23
C TRP A 74 4.43 5.47 -0.22
N LEU A 75 3.43 6.35 -0.30
CA LEU A 75 3.28 7.44 0.68
C LEU A 75 3.05 6.93 2.09
N TYR A 76 2.25 5.87 2.27
CA TYR A 76 2.04 5.26 3.58
C TYR A 76 3.36 4.80 4.21
N LEU A 77 4.19 4.08 3.44
CA LEU A 77 5.52 3.65 3.88
C LEU A 77 6.45 4.85 4.15
N ALA A 78 6.45 5.83 3.24
CA ALA A 78 7.25 7.05 3.40
C ALA A 78 6.85 7.84 4.65
N THR A 79 5.57 7.89 5.00
CA THR A 79 5.06 8.53 6.23
C THR A 79 5.66 7.89 7.47
N LEU A 80 5.62 6.55 7.56
CA LEU A 80 6.17 5.83 8.72
C LEU A 80 7.69 5.97 8.80
N LEU A 81 8.38 5.99 7.66
CA LEU A 81 9.81 6.24 7.58
C LEU A 81 10.16 7.66 8.05
N ASN A 82 9.41 8.68 7.61
CA ASN A 82 9.56 10.07 8.03
C ASN A 82 9.34 10.21 9.54
N LEU A 83 8.28 9.58 10.05
CA LEU A 83 7.96 9.57 11.48
C LEU A 83 9.09 8.97 12.31
N THR A 84 9.61 7.81 11.89
CA THR A 84 10.71 7.12 12.59
C THR A 84 11.98 7.98 12.62
N ILE A 85 12.31 8.64 11.51
CA ILE A 85 13.50 9.51 11.43
C ILE A 85 13.32 10.78 12.28
N TRP A 86 12.16 11.42 12.22
CA TRP A 86 11.87 12.60 13.02
C TRP A 86 11.95 12.32 14.53
N ILE A 87 11.33 11.23 15.00
CA ILE A 87 11.43 10.79 16.40
C ILE A 87 12.87 10.48 16.77
N SER A 88 13.61 9.78 15.91
CA SER A 88 15.03 9.48 16.14
C SER A 88 15.86 10.74 16.37
N GLN A 89 15.57 11.82 15.65
CA GLN A 89 16.29 13.07 15.80
C GLN A 89 15.92 13.84 17.08
N ILE A 90 14.64 13.89 17.44
CA ILE A 90 14.19 14.56 18.67
C ILE A 90 14.89 13.96 19.90
N TYR A 91 15.08 12.64 19.91
CA TYR A 91 15.73 11.92 21.00
C TYR A 91 17.24 11.73 20.80
N ASN A 92 17.91 12.61 20.04
CA ASN A 92 19.36 12.59 19.81
C ASN A 92 19.92 11.22 19.43
N LYS A 93 19.19 10.46 18.62
CA LYS A 93 19.55 9.12 18.14
C LYS A 93 19.79 8.10 19.26
N ASN A 94 19.09 8.21 20.39
CA ASN A 94 19.12 7.20 21.44
C ASN A 94 18.77 5.82 20.86
N ALA A 95 19.72 4.89 20.94
CA ALA A 95 19.65 3.59 20.27
C ALA A 95 18.42 2.75 20.70
N GLN A 96 18.05 2.79 21.99
CA GLN A 96 16.90 2.05 22.50
C GLN A 96 15.59 2.60 21.95
N LEU A 97 15.39 3.92 22.03
CA LEU A 97 14.20 4.59 21.50
C LEU A 97 14.07 4.39 19.99
N VAL A 98 15.16 4.53 19.23
CA VAL A 98 15.16 4.28 17.78
C VAL A 98 14.71 2.86 17.45
N THR A 99 15.19 1.87 18.22
CA THR A 99 14.79 0.48 18.06
C THR A 99 13.29 0.31 18.31
N TYR A 100 12.77 0.84 19.42
CA TYR A 100 11.35 0.76 19.75
C TYR A 100 10.46 1.47 18.72
N THR A 101 10.84 2.66 18.27
CA THR A 101 10.10 3.40 17.23
C THR A 101 10.07 2.64 15.92
N SER A 102 11.19 2.03 15.52
CA SER A 102 11.22 1.19 14.31
C SER A 102 10.36 -0.08 14.47
N THR A 103 10.36 -0.72 15.64
CA THR A 103 9.45 -1.86 15.89
C THR A 103 7.99 -1.43 15.83
N ALA A 104 7.65 -0.27 16.40
CA ALA A 104 6.30 0.29 16.36
C ALA A 104 5.87 0.62 14.92
N ALA A 105 6.76 1.20 14.11
CA ALA A 105 6.50 1.46 12.70
C ALA A 105 6.22 0.17 11.93
N LEU A 106 7.01 -0.90 12.13
CA LEU A 106 6.77 -2.21 11.53
C LEU A 106 5.43 -2.82 11.98
N ALA A 107 5.06 -2.66 13.25
CA ALA A 107 3.76 -3.10 13.76
C ALA A 107 2.60 -2.33 13.09
N ILE A 108 2.76 -1.02 12.89
CA ILE A 108 1.77 -0.20 12.18
C ILE A 108 1.65 -0.68 10.72
N VAL A 109 2.77 -0.99 10.04
CA VAL A 109 2.74 -1.57 8.69
C VAL A 109 1.94 -2.88 8.67
N LEU A 110 2.16 -3.77 9.64
CA LEU A 110 1.43 -5.03 9.74
C LEU A 110 -0.08 -4.79 9.88
N VAL A 111 -0.49 -3.88 10.77
CA VAL A 111 -1.90 -3.49 10.93
C VAL A 111 -2.46 -2.94 9.62
N GLY A 112 -1.71 -2.08 8.94
CA GLY A 112 -2.09 -1.54 7.63
C GLY A 112 -2.31 -2.62 6.57
N ILE A 113 -1.44 -3.64 6.52
CA ILE A 113 -1.57 -4.79 5.60
C ILE A 113 -2.84 -5.58 5.91
N ILE A 114 -3.13 -5.84 7.18
CA ILE A 114 -4.33 -6.59 7.60
C ILE A 114 -5.59 -5.81 7.22
N ILE A 115 -5.65 -4.52 7.54
CA ILE A 115 -6.77 -3.64 7.18
C ILE A 115 -6.95 -3.63 5.66
N TYR A 116 -5.87 -3.45 4.90
CA TYR A 116 -5.92 -3.46 3.44
C TYR A 116 -6.46 -4.78 2.90
N PHE A 117 -5.96 -5.92 3.41
CA PHE A 117 -6.43 -7.24 3.01
C PHE A 117 -7.93 -7.43 3.30
N ILE A 118 -8.42 -6.98 4.46
CA ILE A 118 -9.84 -7.06 4.82
C ILE A 118 -10.69 -6.17 3.91
N CYS A 119 -10.29 -4.91 3.76
CA CYS A 119 -10.97 -3.94 2.89
C CYS A 119 -11.08 -4.47 1.45
N GLU A 120 -10.01 -5.04 0.92
CA GLU A 120 -9.95 -5.52 -0.45
C GLU A 120 -10.75 -6.79 -0.70
N ASN A 121 -10.76 -7.74 0.25
CA ASN A 121 -11.38 -9.04 0.06
C ASN A 121 -12.85 -9.10 0.51
N PHE A 122 -13.25 -8.27 1.47
CA PHE A 122 -14.59 -8.32 2.08
C PHE A 122 -15.40 -7.05 1.84
N ILE A 123 -14.86 -5.87 2.14
CA ILE A 123 -15.64 -4.62 2.16
C ILE A 123 -15.84 -4.06 0.74
N PHE A 124 -14.73 -3.88 0.02
CA PHE A 124 -14.68 -3.21 -1.28
C PHE A 124 -14.35 -4.16 -2.42
N TYR A 125 -14.66 -5.45 -2.27
CA TYR A 125 -14.32 -6.49 -3.25
C TYR A 125 -14.71 -6.11 -4.69
N SER A 126 -15.93 -5.60 -4.91
CA SER A 126 -16.41 -5.20 -6.24
C SER A 126 -15.53 -4.13 -6.93
N SER A 127 -14.90 -3.26 -6.14
CA SER A 127 -14.08 -2.15 -6.63
C SER A 127 -12.59 -2.44 -6.64
N MET A 128 -12.08 -3.15 -5.63
CA MET A 128 -10.65 -3.36 -5.40
C MET A 128 -10.16 -4.74 -5.86
N ALA A 129 -11.05 -5.63 -6.33
CA ALA A 129 -10.65 -6.96 -6.80
C ALA A 129 -9.52 -6.92 -7.84
N TYR A 130 -9.43 -5.86 -8.64
CA TYR A 130 -8.43 -5.70 -9.71
C TYR A 130 -7.19 -4.89 -9.30
N THR A 131 -7.07 -4.48 -8.04
CA THR A 131 -5.98 -3.63 -7.56
C THR A 131 -4.89 -4.48 -6.88
N PHE A 132 -4.02 -5.13 -7.65
CA PHE A 132 -3.00 -6.05 -7.13
C PHE A 132 -1.66 -5.38 -6.82
N VAL A 133 -1.39 -4.24 -7.44
CA VAL A 133 -0.06 -3.63 -7.42
C VAL A 133 0.45 -3.21 -6.02
N PRO A 134 -0.39 -2.81 -5.04
CA PRO A 134 0.06 -2.53 -3.67
C PRO A 134 0.87 -3.64 -3.01
N TRP A 135 0.53 -4.91 -3.25
CA TRP A 135 1.27 -6.04 -2.69
C TRP A 135 2.69 -6.12 -3.22
N PHE A 136 2.90 -5.85 -4.51
CA PHE A 136 4.23 -5.79 -5.10
C PHE A 136 5.07 -4.65 -4.51
N VAL A 137 4.46 -3.48 -4.28
CA VAL A 137 5.13 -2.34 -3.64
C VAL A 137 5.57 -2.67 -2.22
N LEU A 138 4.68 -3.31 -1.43
CA LEU A 138 5.00 -3.74 -0.07
C LEU A 138 6.15 -4.76 -0.05
N ILE A 139 6.06 -5.79 -0.88
CA ILE A 139 7.11 -6.82 -1.03
C ILE A 139 8.45 -6.16 -1.39
N PHE A 140 8.45 -5.28 -2.40
CA PHE A 140 9.66 -4.57 -2.83
C PHE A 140 10.26 -3.70 -1.71
N ALA A 141 9.43 -2.96 -0.99
CA ALA A 141 9.89 -2.11 0.11
C ALA A 141 10.49 -2.93 1.26
N ILE A 142 9.82 -4.00 1.67
CA ILE A 142 10.29 -4.89 2.75
C ILE A 142 11.59 -5.60 2.33
N LEU A 143 11.70 -6.04 1.08
CA LEU A 143 12.93 -6.59 0.52
C LEU A 143 14.08 -5.58 0.56
N GLY A 144 13.80 -4.31 0.25
CA GLY A 144 14.77 -3.22 0.38
C GLY A 144 15.29 -3.06 1.81
N ILE A 145 14.40 -3.14 2.80
CA ILE A 145 14.77 -3.08 4.23
C ILE A 145 15.64 -4.30 4.61
N LEU A 146 15.21 -5.50 4.22
CA LEU A 146 15.91 -6.75 4.54
C LEU A 146 17.32 -6.79 3.91
N SER A 147 17.46 -6.36 2.65
CA SER A 147 18.75 -6.28 1.96
C SER A 147 19.73 -5.35 2.70
N LYS A 148 19.22 -4.22 3.22
CA LYS A 148 20.04 -3.27 3.98
C LYS A 148 20.47 -3.83 5.33
N ASN A 149 19.57 -4.55 6.03
CA ASN A 149 19.89 -5.17 7.32
C ASN A 149 20.94 -6.29 7.16
N ASN A 150 20.84 -7.10 6.10
CA ASN A 150 21.79 -8.20 5.87
C ASN A 150 23.23 -7.68 5.59
N LYS A 151 23.37 -6.58 4.85
CA LYS A 151 24.69 -5.96 4.59
C LYS A 151 25.38 -5.40 5.83
N ARG A 152 24.64 -5.12 6.89
CA ARG A 152 25.19 -4.59 8.15
C ARG A 152 25.74 -5.68 9.07
N ASN A 153 25.52 -6.97 8.78
CA ASN A 153 25.84 -8.09 9.69
C ASN A 153 25.24 -7.95 11.11
N ASP A 154 24.27 -7.05 11.30
CA ASP A 154 23.52 -6.85 12.54
C ASP A 154 22.34 -7.84 12.62
N ILE A 155 22.60 -9.13 12.37
CA ILE A 155 21.57 -10.19 12.41
C ILE A 155 20.98 -10.37 13.82
N SER A 156 21.62 -9.79 14.84
CA SER A 156 21.13 -9.76 16.23
C SER A 156 20.04 -8.70 16.50
N ASP A 157 19.73 -7.83 15.53
CA ASP A 157 18.74 -6.79 15.74
C ASP A 157 17.32 -7.39 15.66
N ARG A 158 16.60 -7.32 16.78
CA ARG A 158 15.16 -7.64 16.90
C ARG A 158 14.34 -7.22 15.67
N ASN A 159 14.58 -6.03 15.13
CA ASN A 159 13.86 -5.49 13.98
C ASN A 159 14.08 -6.27 12.68
N ALA A 160 15.20 -6.96 12.51
CA ALA A 160 15.45 -7.83 11.36
C ALA A 160 14.48 -9.03 11.36
N PHE A 161 14.29 -9.68 12.53
CA PHE A 161 13.32 -10.77 12.68
C PHE A 161 11.88 -10.31 12.44
N TYR A 162 11.49 -9.13 12.96
CA TYR A 162 10.17 -8.56 12.68
C TYR A 162 9.97 -8.27 11.19
N THR A 163 10.99 -7.72 10.51
CA THR A 163 10.94 -7.43 9.08
C THR A 163 10.79 -8.71 8.26
N LEU A 164 11.55 -9.76 8.59
CA LEU A 164 11.46 -11.07 7.94
C LEU A 164 10.08 -11.70 8.15
N GLY A 165 9.55 -11.67 9.37
CA GLY A 165 8.20 -12.16 9.67
C GLY A 165 7.13 -11.43 8.85
N LEU A 166 7.24 -10.10 8.76
CA LEU A 166 6.33 -9.26 7.98
C LEU A 166 6.41 -9.56 6.48
N PHE A 167 7.61 -9.83 5.96
CA PHE A 167 7.81 -10.30 4.58
C PHE A 167 7.08 -11.62 4.31
N ILE A 168 7.25 -12.62 5.19
CA ILE A 168 6.61 -13.93 5.06
C ILE A 168 5.08 -13.77 5.09
N ILE A 169 4.55 -12.98 6.02
CA ILE A 169 3.11 -12.68 6.12
C ILE A 169 2.60 -12.03 4.84
N CYS A 170 3.33 -11.04 4.27
CA CYS A 170 2.95 -10.41 3.01
C CYS A 170 2.85 -11.42 1.86
N CYS A 171 3.84 -12.30 1.73
CA CYS A 171 3.85 -13.33 0.69
C CYS A 171 2.67 -14.31 0.86
N ILE A 172 2.40 -14.77 2.09
CA ILE A 172 1.28 -15.67 2.38
C ILE A 172 -0.06 -15.00 2.04
N LEU A 173 -0.29 -13.76 2.51
CA LEU A 173 -1.53 -13.04 2.23
C LEU A 173 -1.72 -12.76 0.73
N PHE A 174 -0.62 -12.48 0.01
CA PHE A 174 -0.67 -12.31 -1.44
C PHE A 174 -1.07 -13.61 -2.17
N ILE A 175 -0.51 -14.74 -1.77
CA ILE A 175 -0.88 -16.07 -2.32
C ILE A 175 -2.35 -16.39 -2.00
N ILE A 176 -2.79 -16.18 -0.76
CA ILE A 176 -4.19 -16.38 -0.36
C ILE A 176 -5.10 -15.51 -1.22
N ARG A 177 -4.74 -14.23 -1.42
CA ARG A 177 -5.51 -13.33 -2.27
C ARG A 177 -5.61 -13.85 -3.70
N LEU A 178 -4.51 -14.28 -4.31
CA LEU A 178 -4.53 -14.84 -5.67
C LEU A 178 -5.46 -16.05 -5.75
N GLY A 179 -5.40 -16.95 -4.77
CA GLY A 179 -6.32 -18.08 -4.64
C GLY A 179 -7.78 -17.63 -4.56
N LEU A 180 -8.11 -16.70 -3.66
CA LEU A 180 -9.47 -16.16 -3.51
C LEU A 180 -9.98 -15.48 -4.78
N PHE A 181 -9.12 -14.73 -5.47
CA PHE A 181 -9.46 -14.08 -6.73
C PHE A 181 -9.78 -15.11 -7.81
N ILE A 182 -8.93 -16.13 -7.99
CA ILE A 182 -9.13 -17.20 -8.97
C ILE A 182 -10.40 -17.99 -8.65
N LEU A 183 -10.59 -18.41 -7.39
CA LEU A 183 -11.77 -19.16 -6.96
C LEU A 183 -13.07 -18.39 -7.23
N ARG A 184 -13.12 -17.09 -6.88
CA ARG A 184 -14.30 -16.26 -7.14
C ARG A 184 -14.48 -15.97 -8.63
N TYR A 185 -13.40 -15.80 -9.37
CA TYR A 185 -13.45 -15.63 -10.83
C TYR A 185 -14.05 -16.86 -11.52
N ILE A 186 -13.62 -18.06 -11.13
CA ILE A 186 -14.18 -19.33 -11.63
C ILE A 186 -15.65 -19.45 -11.23
N ARG A 187 -15.99 -19.22 -9.96
CA ARG A 187 -17.39 -19.30 -9.47
C ARG A 187 -18.32 -18.34 -10.21
N ASN A 188 -17.86 -17.14 -10.54
CA ASN A 188 -18.66 -16.15 -11.28
C ASN A 188 -18.69 -16.40 -12.80
N ARG A 189 -17.80 -17.27 -13.33
CA ARG A 189 -17.73 -17.65 -14.74
C ARG A 189 -18.52 -18.91 -15.06
N ILE A 190 -18.79 -19.78 -14.08
CA ILE A 190 -19.69 -20.92 -14.24
C ILE A 190 -21.12 -20.36 -14.19
N PRO A 191 -21.84 -20.24 -15.32
CA PRO A 191 -23.27 -20.02 -15.22
C PRO A 191 -23.82 -21.27 -14.53
N THR A 192 -24.65 -21.08 -13.52
CA THR A 192 -25.52 -22.13 -13.02
C THR A 192 -26.12 -22.83 -14.23
N ILE A 193 -25.72 -24.09 -14.45
CA ILE A 193 -26.48 -25.02 -15.29
C ILE A 193 -27.86 -24.99 -14.68
N GLN A 194 -28.78 -24.28 -15.33
CA GLN A 194 -30.18 -24.30 -14.95
C GLN A 194 -30.61 -25.75 -15.11
N GLU A 195 -30.82 -26.43 -13.98
CA GLU A 195 -31.59 -27.66 -13.97
C GLU A 195 -33.02 -27.33 -14.45
N PRO A 196 -33.61 -28.23 -15.25
CA PRO A 196 -34.86 -28.02 -15.99
C PRO A 196 -36.10 -27.84 -15.10
#